data_AF-A0A3B9K6H1-F1
#
_entry.id   AF-A0A3B9K6H1-F1
#
_cell.length_a   1.000
_cell.length_b   1.000
_cell.length_c   1.000
_cell.angle_alpha   90.00
_cell.angle_beta   90.00
_cell.angle_gamma   90.00
#
_symmetry.space_group_name_H-M   'P 1'
#
loop_
_entity.id
_entity.type
_entity.pdbx_description
1 polymer ?
#
loop_
_entity_poly.entity_id
_entity_poly.type
_entity_poly.pdbx_seq_one_letter_code
_entity_poly.pdbx_strand_id
1 'polypeptide(L)'
;MPQEMEEKTRQLMEETDSDSRIREYTGVMEHLITVVLVCFAAFQLWANLTGMLGAVKLRAAHIMLLLPLAFMLYPTYKKERRRRKFMPVWDVVLCTAAVFCFAYILRRYDALARTGRLNDTDVWVGVVCLAVCFEAARRTSGNLAVIALVFFSYFALWGKYVPGVFGTTAFPLKRVIKSIVWDTIGILGTGSGVSATYIFVFVLFGAFLKYSGFSQFINDISLTLVGRSPGGPAKVSVIASAMMGMINGSAIANVATTGTITIPLMKKTGYKKEFAGAVEAVASTGGQFTPPIMGAVGFVMAEFMAVSYTKVMMAAAIPAVLYYVSLLWSVHLEAKRLGLSGMSPENIP
;
A
#
# COMPACT_ATOMS: atom_id res chain seq x y z
N MET A 1 -8.74 28.91 -7.80
CA MET A 1 -7.77 28.25 -8.70
C MET A 1 -7.08 27.02 -8.07
N PRO A 2 -6.66 27.01 -6.78
CA PRO A 2 -6.10 25.81 -6.15
C PRO A 2 -7.11 24.66 -6.00
N GLN A 3 -8.32 24.94 -5.53
CA GLN A 3 -9.34 23.93 -5.22
C GLN A 3 -9.85 23.15 -6.45
N GLU A 4 -10.04 23.81 -7.59
CA GLU A 4 -10.50 23.17 -8.83
C GLU A 4 -9.42 22.24 -9.42
N MET A 5 -8.15 22.60 -9.29
CA MET A 5 -7.03 21.76 -9.67
C MET A 5 -6.85 20.58 -8.71
N GLU A 6 -7.04 20.77 -7.40
CA GLU A 6 -7.05 19.69 -6.41
C GLU A 6 -8.18 18.69 -6.70
N GLU A 7 -9.39 19.18 -6.99
CA GLU A 7 -10.54 18.33 -7.28
C GLU A 7 -10.34 17.54 -8.58
N LYS A 8 -9.82 18.18 -9.63
CA LYS A 8 -9.48 17.50 -10.89
C LYS A 8 -8.35 16.48 -10.73
N THR A 9 -7.34 16.79 -9.91
CA THR A 9 -6.27 15.85 -9.56
C THR A 9 -6.82 14.66 -8.79
N ARG A 10 -7.72 14.90 -7.83
CA ARG A 10 -8.40 13.84 -7.08
C ARG A 10 -9.24 12.95 -7.98
N GLN A 11 -10.01 13.53 -8.91
CA GLN A 11 -10.79 12.78 -9.89
C GLN A 11 -9.90 11.94 -10.81
N LEU A 12 -8.79 12.49 -11.31
CA LEU A 12 -7.81 11.75 -12.10
C LEU A 12 -7.19 10.59 -11.31
N MET A 13 -6.89 10.78 -10.03
CA MET A 13 -6.44 9.71 -9.14
C MET A 13 -7.53 8.65 -8.97
N GLU A 14 -8.79 9.03 -8.75
CA GLU A 14 -9.96 8.14 -8.67
C GLU A 14 -10.23 7.35 -9.96
N GLU A 15 -9.92 7.93 -11.12
CA GLU A 15 -10.06 7.26 -12.40
C GLU A 15 -8.91 6.28 -12.68
N THR A 16 -7.68 6.69 -12.38
CA THR A 16 -6.45 5.98 -12.75
C THR A 16 -6.06 4.91 -11.71
N ASP A 17 -6.41 5.14 -10.44
CA ASP A 17 -6.05 4.28 -9.31
C ASP A 17 -7.30 3.76 -8.59
N SER A 18 -7.55 2.45 -8.67
CA SER A 18 -8.67 1.81 -7.99
C SER A 18 -8.64 1.97 -6.48
N ASP A 19 -7.44 2.15 -5.90
CA ASP A 19 -7.25 2.23 -4.45
C ASP A 19 -7.80 3.54 -3.86
N SER A 20 -7.97 4.56 -4.70
CA SER A 20 -8.48 5.87 -4.29
C SER A 20 -10.01 5.98 -4.27
N ARG A 21 -10.73 4.94 -4.71
CA ARG A 21 -12.21 4.90 -4.71
C ARG A 21 -12.78 4.44 -3.36
N ILE A 22 -12.65 5.27 -2.34
CA ILE A 22 -13.19 5.01 -1.00
C ILE A 22 -14.60 5.59 -0.79
N ARG A 23 -15.36 4.98 0.11
CA ARG A 23 -16.65 5.47 0.61
C ARG A 23 -16.42 6.57 1.63
N GLU A 24 -17.34 7.53 1.64
CA GLU A 24 -17.38 8.61 2.61
C GLU A 24 -18.62 8.44 3.50
N TYR A 25 -18.40 8.24 4.79
CA TYR A 25 -19.48 8.21 5.76
C TYR A 25 -19.67 9.59 6.40
N THR A 26 -20.89 9.86 6.86
CA THR A 26 -21.23 11.10 7.55
C THR A 26 -21.94 10.79 8.86
N GLY A 27 -21.61 11.52 9.92
CA GLY A 27 -22.25 11.40 11.24
C GLY A 27 -21.71 10.24 12.07
N VAL A 28 -22.60 9.44 12.68
CA VAL A 28 -22.20 8.40 13.66
C VAL A 28 -21.24 7.36 13.08
N MET A 29 -21.44 6.96 11.83
CA MET A 29 -20.60 5.94 11.19
C MET A 29 -19.17 6.45 10.93
N GLU A 30 -19.00 7.74 10.69
CA GLU A 30 -17.68 8.38 10.54
C GLU A 30 -16.90 8.25 11.86
N HIS A 31 -17.52 8.63 12.97
CA HIS A 31 -16.90 8.49 14.30
C HIS A 31 -16.60 7.02 14.64
N LEU A 32 -17.49 6.08 14.31
CA LEU A 32 -17.24 4.66 14.52
C LEU A 32 -15.99 4.18 13.77
N ILE A 33 -15.86 4.55 12.48
CA ILE A 33 -14.70 4.19 11.67
C ILE A 33 -13.43 4.83 12.22
N THR A 34 -13.49 6.10 12.65
CA THR A 34 -12.36 6.77 13.30
C THR A 34 -11.92 6.02 14.55
N VAL A 35 -12.86 5.61 15.42
CA VAL A 35 -12.54 4.83 16.63
C VAL A 35 -11.87 3.50 16.26
N VAL A 36 -12.39 2.78 15.27
CA VAL A 36 -11.79 1.51 14.81
C VAL A 36 -10.37 1.73 14.27
N LEU A 37 -10.14 2.78 13.47
CA LEU A 37 -8.82 3.13 12.94
C LEU A 37 -7.83 3.50 14.05
N VAL A 38 -8.28 4.29 15.05
CA VAL A 38 -7.46 4.65 16.21
C VAL A 38 -7.12 3.42 17.04
N CYS A 39 -8.10 2.55 17.31
CA CYS A 39 -7.87 1.28 18.00
C CYS A 39 -6.89 0.38 17.23
N PHE A 40 -7.01 0.33 15.91
CA PHE A 40 -6.11 -0.46 15.07
C PHE A 40 -4.68 0.09 15.10
N ALA A 41 -4.51 1.42 14.99
CA ALA A 41 -3.23 2.08 15.13
C ALA A 41 -2.60 1.83 16.52
N ALA A 42 -3.37 2.00 17.59
CA ALA A 42 -2.93 1.77 18.96
C ALA A 42 -2.51 0.31 19.19
N PHE A 43 -3.34 -0.65 18.74
CA PHE A 43 -3.04 -2.08 18.82
C PHE A 43 -1.73 -2.41 18.10
N GLN A 44 -1.56 -1.91 16.88
CA GLN A 44 -0.38 -2.21 16.07
C GLN A 44 0.89 -1.57 16.60
N LEU A 45 0.81 -0.34 17.12
CA LEU A 45 1.95 0.31 17.78
C LEU A 45 2.34 -0.46 19.04
N TRP A 46 1.37 -0.80 19.90
CA TRP A 46 1.64 -1.63 21.07
C TRP A 46 2.28 -2.96 20.67
N ALA A 47 1.68 -3.68 19.72
CA ALA A 47 2.12 -5.00 19.28
C ALA A 47 3.54 -5.01 18.69
N ASN A 48 3.94 -3.96 17.96
CA ASN A 48 5.25 -3.87 17.33
C ASN A 48 6.33 -3.26 18.21
N LEU A 49 5.98 -2.48 19.25
CA LEU A 49 6.96 -1.84 20.13
C LEU A 49 7.24 -2.66 21.39
N THR A 50 6.20 -3.19 22.05
CA THR A 50 6.32 -3.82 23.38
C THR A 50 5.51 -5.12 23.53
N GLY A 51 4.56 -5.37 22.63
CA GLY A 51 3.67 -6.51 22.71
C GLY A 51 4.38 -7.82 22.46
N MET A 52 4.12 -8.82 23.32
CA MET A 52 4.60 -10.19 23.14
C MET A 52 3.47 -11.06 22.61
N LEU A 53 3.19 -10.95 21.31
CA LEU A 53 2.25 -11.83 20.61
C LEU A 53 3.00 -12.81 19.71
N GLY A 54 2.62 -14.09 19.75
CA GLY A 54 3.11 -15.06 18.78
C GLY A 54 2.73 -14.65 17.34
N ALA A 55 3.61 -14.91 16.38
CA ALA A 55 3.48 -14.40 15.00
C ALA A 55 2.11 -14.68 14.37
N VAL A 56 1.54 -15.87 14.56
CA VAL A 56 0.22 -16.21 14.01
C VAL A 56 -0.91 -15.44 14.70
N LYS A 57 -0.82 -15.24 16.02
CA LYS A 57 -1.81 -14.46 16.78
C LYS A 57 -1.76 -12.98 16.36
N LEU A 58 -0.57 -12.42 16.17
CA LEU A 58 -0.39 -11.06 15.65
C LEU A 58 -1.04 -10.92 14.26
N ARG A 59 -0.73 -11.81 13.32
CA ARG A 59 -1.29 -11.79 11.97
C ARG A 59 -2.81 -11.92 11.97
N ALA A 60 -3.35 -12.85 12.75
CA ALA A 60 -4.80 -13.04 12.86
C ALA A 60 -5.51 -11.81 13.46
N ALA A 61 -4.96 -11.21 14.53
CA ALA A 61 -5.51 -10.00 15.14
C ALA A 61 -5.41 -8.78 14.21
N HIS A 62 -4.30 -8.65 13.49
CA HIS A 62 -4.12 -7.62 12.45
C HIS A 62 -5.21 -7.74 11.37
N ILE A 63 -5.41 -8.93 10.80
CA ILE A 63 -6.44 -9.14 9.76
C ILE A 63 -7.86 -8.96 10.33
N MET A 64 -8.10 -9.36 11.58
CA MET A 64 -9.39 -9.18 12.25
C MET A 64 -9.82 -7.70 12.30
N LEU A 65 -8.87 -6.78 12.45
CA LEU A 65 -9.11 -5.33 12.47
C LEU A 65 -9.10 -4.72 11.05
N LEU A 66 -8.24 -5.23 10.16
CA LEU A 66 -8.09 -4.73 8.80
C LEU A 66 -9.26 -5.11 7.88
N LEU A 67 -9.72 -6.36 7.93
CA LEU A 67 -10.68 -6.90 6.97
C LEU A 67 -12.07 -6.23 7.04
N PRO A 68 -12.62 -5.90 8.22
CA PRO A 68 -13.84 -5.10 8.31
C PRO A 68 -13.69 -3.72 7.66
N LEU A 69 -12.53 -3.07 7.79
CA LEU A 69 -12.26 -1.77 7.16
C LEU A 69 -12.32 -1.86 5.63
N ALA A 70 -11.93 -3.00 5.04
CA ALA A 70 -12.08 -3.21 3.60
C ALA A 70 -13.55 -3.14 3.17
N PHE A 71 -14.48 -3.75 3.93
CA PHE A 71 -15.91 -3.68 3.62
C PHE A 71 -16.54 -2.34 3.97
N MET A 72 -16.07 -1.68 5.02
CA MET A 72 -16.54 -0.35 5.39
C MET A 72 -16.16 0.67 4.32
N LEU A 73 -14.88 0.71 3.93
CA LEU A 73 -14.30 1.78 3.10
C LEU A 73 -14.41 1.51 1.60
N TYR A 74 -14.34 0.27 1.12
CA TYR A 74 -14.36 0.01 -0.33
C TYR A 74 -15.77 -0.33 -0.84
N PRO A 75 -16.20 0.28 -1.97
CA PRO A 75 -17.50 0.02 -2.56
C PRO A 75 -17.61 -1.43 -3.09
N THR A 76 -18.81 -1.98 -3.02
CA THR A 76 -19.13 -3.34 -3.48
C THR A 76 -19.06 -3.45 -5.01
N TYR A 77 -19.44 -2.39 -5.72
CA TYR A 77 -19.45 -2.32 -7.19
C TYR A 77 -19.12 -0.91 -7.69
N LYS A 78 -18.61 -0.80 -8.93
CA LYS A 78 -18.07 0.46 -9.49
C LYS A 78 -19.07 1.63 -9.53
N LYS A 79 -20.37 1.35 -9.66
CA LYS A 79 -21.44 2.36 -9.75
C LYS A 79 -22.10 2.71 -8.40
N GLU A 80 -21.54 2.23 -7.29
CA GLU A 80 -22.15 2.43 -5.98
C GLU A 80 -22.10 3.90 -5.54
N ARG A 81 -23.21 4.39 -4.95
CA ARG A 81 -23.19 5.67 -4.23
C ARG A 81 -22.22 5.60 -3.05
N ARG A 82 -21.14 6.38 -3.12
CA ARG A 82 -20.03 6.38 -2.16
C ARG A 82 -20.31 7.16 -0.87
N ARG A 83 -21.07 8.26 -0.96
CA ARG A 83 -21.43 9.08 0.20
C ARG A 83 -22.69 8.52 0.88
N ARG A 84 -22.52 8.00 2.10
CA ARG A 84 -23.57 7.29 2.85
C ARG A 84 -23.62 7.73 4.32
N LYS A 85 -24.79 7.57 4.95
CA LYS A 85 -24.95 7.77 6.40
C LYS A 85 -24.76 6.46 7.19
N PHE A 86 -25.22 5.34 6.62
CA PHE A 86 -25.18 4.03 7.24
C PHE A 86 -24.50 3.00 6.33
N MET A 87 -23.89 2.01 6.95
CA MET A 87 -23.29 0.86 6.27
C MET A 87 -24.39 -0.04 5.66
N PRO A 88 -24.20 -0.55 4.44
CA PRO A 88 -25.11 -1.53 3.87
C PRO A 88 -25.22 -2.81 4.70
N VAL A 89 -26.40 -3.44 4.72
CA VAL A 89 -26.64 -4.65 5.54
C VAL A 89 -25.68 -5.79 5.18
N TRP A 90 -25.39 -5.99 3.89
CA TRP A 90 -24.43 -7.00 3.46
C TRP A 90 -23.01 -6.75 3.96
N ASP A 91 -22.62 -5.48 4.14
CA ASP A 91 -21.33 -5.12 4.70
C ASP A 91 -21.28 -5.31 6.20
N VAL A 92 -22.40 -5.13 6.92
CA VAL A 92 -22.52 -5.53 8.33
C VAL A 92 -22.28 -7.04 8.45
N VAL A 93 -22.94 -7.84 7.61
CA VAL A 93 -22.78 -9.31 7.62
C VAL A 93 -21.32 -9.71 7.34
N LEU A 94 -20.69 -9.11 6.34
CA LEU A 94 -19.28 -9.40 6.00
C LEU A 94 -18.31 -8.94 7.10
N CYS A 95 -18.54 -7.77 7.71
CA CYS A 95 -17.75 -7.30 8.86
C CYS A 95 -17.87 -8.27 10.04
N THR A 96 -19.10 -8.66 10.39
CA THR A 96 -19.34 -9.60 11.50
C THR A 96 -18.73 -10.97 11.21
N ALA A 97 -18.86 -11.47 9.97
CA ALA A 97 -18.24 -12.73 9.57
C ALA A 97 -16.70 -12.66 9.63
N ALA A 98 -16.09 -11.56 9.18
CA ALA A 98 -14.65 -11.35 9.28
C ALA A 98 -14.18 -11.39 10.74
N VAL A 99 -14.78 -10.58 11.61
CA VAL A 99 -14.43 -10.53 13.04
C VAL A 99 -14.62 -11.90 13.69
N PHE A 100 -15.77 -12.55 13.42
CA PHE A 100 -16.06 -13.87 13.95
C PHE A 100 -15.03 -14.93 13.53
N CYS A 101 -14.69 -15.01 12.24
CA CYS A 101 -13.73 -15.98 11.73
C CYS A 101 -12.35 -15.82 12.39
N PHE A 102 -11.80 -14.61 12.46
CA PHE A 102 -10.48 -14.41 13.03
C PHE A 102 -10.48 -14.48 14.56
N ALA A 103 -11.55 -14.05 15.25
CA ALA A 103 -11.70 -14.28 16.68
C ALA A 103 -11.75 -15.79 17.01
N TYR A 104 -12.45 -16.58 16.19
CA TYR A 104 -12.48 -18.03 16.33
C TYR A 104 -11.09 -18.65 16.12
N ILE A 105 -10.36 -18.22 15.07
CA ILE A 105 -9.00 -18.67 14.80
C ILE A 105 -8.08 -18.36 15.99
N LEU A 106 -8.10 -17.13 16.52
CA LEU A 106 -7.31 -16.73 17.68
C LEU A 106 -7.56 -17.61 18.90
N ARG A 107 -8.83 -17.89 19.19
CA ARG A 107 -9.23 -18.76 20.31
C ARG A 107 -8.82 -20.22 20.10
N ARG A 108 -8.92 -20.72 18.87
CA ARG A 108 -8.69 -22.14 18.53
C ARG A 108 -7.22 -22.48 18.29
N TYR A 109 -6.39 -21.48 17.97
CA TYR A 109 -5.00 -21.64 17.54
C TYR A 109 -4.17 -22.53 18.46
N ASP A 110 -4.13 -22.26 19.77
CA ASP A 110 -3.28 -23.01 20.72
C ASP A 110 -3.67 -24.49 20.82
N ALA A 111 -4.96 -24.78 20.68
CA ALA A 111 -5.46 -26.14 20.71
C ALA A 111 -5.21 -26.85 19.36
N LEU A 112 -5.23 -26.13 18.23
CA LEU A 112 -4.84 -26.68 16.94
C LEU A 112 -3.33 -26.95 16.89
N ALA A 113 -2.50 -26.03 17.41
CA ALA A 113 -1.05 -26.19 17.47
C ALA A 113 -0.63 -27.45 18.26
N ARG A 114 -1.37 -27.80 19.31
CA ARG A 114 -1.13 -29.03 20.09
C ARG A 114 -1.60 -30.31 19.42
N THR A 115 -2.72 -30.27 18.70
CA THR A 115 -3.38 -31.48 18.19
C THR A 115 -3.12 -31.75 16.71
N GLY A 116 -2.77 -30.73 15.93
CA GLY A 116 -2.63 -30.79 14.48
C GLY A 116 -3.91 -31.10 13.70
N ARG A 117 -5.06 -31.27 14.38
CA ARG A 117 -6.30 -31.80 13.81
C ARG A 117 -7.41 -30.74 13.82
N LEU A 118 -7.98 -30.51 12.63
CA LEU A 118 -9.20 -29.71 12.46
C LEU A 118 -10.43 -30.56 12.79
N ASN A 119 -11.38 -29.99 13.54
CA ASN A 119 -12.74 -30.50 13.63
C ASN A 119 -13.59 -29.93 12.47
N ASP A 120 -14.85 -30.36 12.34
CA ASP A 120 -15.71 -29.92 11.22
C ASP A 120 -16.07 -28.44 11.32
N THR A 121 -16.17 -27.90 12.53
CA THR A 121 -16.38 -26.45 12.77
C THR A 121 -15.20 -25.63 12.26
N ASP A 122 -13.96 -26.07 12.51
CA ASP A 122 -12.73 -25.41 12.08
C ASP A 122 -12.67 -25.36 10.53
N VAL A 123 -13.19 -26.40 9.85
CA VAL A 123 -13.30 -26.43 8.39
C VAL A 123 -14.34 -25.42 7.89
N TRP A 124 -15.56 -25.42 8.43
CA TRP A 124 -16.61 -24.50 7.98
C TRP A 124 -16.28 -23.03 8.27
N VAL A 125 -15.72 -22.73 9.44
CA VAL A 125 -15.20 -21.38 9.75
C VAL A 125 -14.11 -20.98 8.76
N GLY A 126 -13.26 -21.93 8.36
CA GLY A 126 -12.24 -21.68 7.34
C GLY A 126 -12.81 -21.42 5.94
N VAL A 127 -13.89 -22.10 5.55
CA VAL A 127 -14.60 -21.83 4.28
C VAL A 127 -15.19 -20.42 4.29
N VAL A 128 -15.85 -20.02 5.38
CA VAL A 128 -16.39 -18.65 5.52
C VAL A 128 -15.27 -17.61 5.51
N CYS A 129 -14.18 -17.86 6.24
CA CYS A 129 -13.00 -16.99 6.25
C CYS A 129 -12.45 -16.77 4.84
N LEU A 130 -12.29 -17.86 4.08
CA LEU A 130 -11.79 -17.78 2.71
C LEU A 130 -12.73 -16.98 1.80
N ALA A 131 -14.04 -17.21 1.89
CA ALA A 131 -15.03 -16.47 1.11
C ALA A 131 -15.00 -14.96 1.42
N VAL A 132 -14.92 -14.60 2.72
CA VAL A 132 -14.84 -13.21 3.17
C VAL A 132 -13.53 -12.57 2.69
N CYS A 133 -12.39 -13.26 2.77
CA CYS A 133 -11.12 -12.77 2.25
C CYS A 133 -11.14 -12.54 0.73
N PHE A 134 -11.75 -13.44 -0.04
CA PHE A 134 -11.90 -13.25 -1.49
C PHE A 134 -12.82 -12.08 -1.84
N GLU A 135 -13.91 -11.90 -1.10
CA GLU A 135 -14.81 -10.75 -1.30
C GLU A 135 -14.11 -9.42 -0.97
N ALA A 136 -13.29 -9.38 0.08
CA ALA A 136 -12.46 -8.21 0.39
C ALA A 136 -11.45 -7.96 -0.73
N ALA A 137 -10.72 -8.99 -1.17
CA ALA A 137 -9.75 -8.89 -2.25
C ALA A 137 -10.39 -8.43 -3.58
N ARG A 138 -11.62 -8.86 -3.87
CA ARG A 138 -12.38 -8.41 -5.05
C ARG A 138 -12.67 -6.91 -4.98
N ARG A 139 -12.96 -6.37 -3.80
CA ARG A 139 -13.27 -4.93 -3.63
C ARG A 139 -12.03 -4.06 -3.68
N THR A 140 -10.92 -4.52 -3.10
CA THR A 140 -9.67 -3.76 -3.06
C THR A 140 -8.85 -3.90 -4.34
N SER A 141 -8.75 -5.11 -4.89
CA SER A 141 -7.81 -5.46 -5.96
C SER A 141 -8.49 -5.89 -7.27
N GLY A 142 -9.83 -5.87 -7.33
CA GLY A 142 -10.62 -6.08 -8.54
C GLY A 142 -10.35 -7.43 -9.22
N ASN A 143 -9.80 -7.38 -10.44
CA ASN A 143 -9.59 -8.54 -11.31
C ASN A 143 -8.60 -9.55 -10.73
N LEU A 144 -7.67 -9.11 -9.88
CA LEU A 144 -6.64 -10.00 -9.31
C LEU A 144 -7.26 -11.08 -8.41
N ALA A 145 -8.35 -10.75 -7.70
CA ALA A 145 -9.08 -11.71 -6.89
C ALA A 145 -9.76 -12.80 -7.72
N VAL A 146 -10.28 -12.45 -8.90
CA VAL A 146 -10.89 -13.42 -9.84
C VAL A 146 -9.83 -14.38 -10.36
N ILE A 147 -8.66 -13.86 -10.74
CA ILE A 147 -7.53 -14.68 -11.18
C ILE A 147 -7.09 -15.63 -10.05
N ALA A 148 -6.93 -15.11 -8.83
CA ALA A 148 -6.59 -15.92 -7.67
C ALA A 148 -7.63 -17.02 -7.40
N LEU A 149 -8.92 -16.74 -7.58
CA LEU A 149 -10.00 -17.71 -7.41
C LEU A 149 -9.93 -18.80 -8.48
N VAL A 150 -9.63 -18.44 -9.73
CA VAL A 150 -9.44 -19.41 -10.83
C VAL A 150 -8.27 -20.34 -10.52
N PHE A 151 -7.10 -19.81 -10.16
CA PHE A 151 -5.96 -20.63 -9.77
C PHE A 151 -6.24 -21.48 -8.53
N PHE A 152 -6.92 -20.93 -7.53
CA PHE A 152 -7.34 -21.71 -6.37
C PHE A 152 -8.27 -22.87 -6.76
N SER A 153 -9.27 -22.62 -7.61
CA SER A 153 -10.20 -23.64 -8.10
C SER A 153 -9.49 -24.70 -8.97
N TYR A 154 -8.45 -24.29 -9.71
CA TYR A 154 -7.60 -25.19 -10.47
C TYR A 154 -6.90 -26.19 -9.53
N PHE A 155 -6.17 -25.70 -8.53
CA PHE A 155 -5.46 -26.56 -7.59
C PHE A 155 -6.40 -27.38 -6.69
N ALA A 156 -7.60 -26.87 -6.39
CA ALA A 156 -8.54 -27.54 -5.51
C ALA A 156 -9.42 -28.59 -6.22
N LEU A 157 -9.86 -28.34 -7.46
CA LEU A 157 -10.93 -29.10 -8.10
C LEU A 157 -10.57 -29.65 -9.47
N TRP A 158 -10.14 -28.81 -10.41
CA TRP A 158 -10.13 -29.15 -11.84
C TRP A 158 -8.75 -29.49 -12.41
N GLY A 159 -7.68 -29.20 -11.69
CA GLY A 159 -6.31 -29.54 -12.10
C GLY A 159 -6.08 -31.06 -12.23
N LYS A 160 -6.91 -31.90 -11.61
CA LYS A 160 -6.88 -33.36 -11.80
C LYS A 160 -7.28 -33.82 -13.20
N TYR A 161 -7.97 -32.97 -13.95
CA TYR A 161 -8.40 -33.27 -15.32
C TYR A 161 -7.41 -32.76 -16.36
N VAL A 162 -6.35 -32.05 -15.95
CA VAL A 162 -5.34 -31.52 -16.87
C VAL A 162 -4.25 -32.57 -17.08
N PRO A 163 -4.02 -33.04 -18.32
CA PRO A 163 -3.00 -34.04 -18.60
C PRO A 163 -1.58 -33.43 -18.60
N GLY A 164 -0.58 -34.29 -18.40
CA GLY A 164 0.83 -33.91 -18.45
C GLY A 164 1.32 -33.16 -17.21
N VAL A 165 2.42 -32.42 -17.36
CA VAL A 165 3.15 -31.77 -16.26
C VAL A 165 2.37 -30.68 -15.52
N PHE A 166 1.27 -30.19 -16.10
CA PHE A 166 0.42 -29.21 -15.47
C PHE A 166 -0.63 -29.86 -14.54
N GLY A 167 -0.94 -31.15 -14.71
CA GLY A 167 -1.92 -31.85 -13.89
C GLY A 167 -1.61 -31.84 -12.39
N THR A 168 -2.64 -31.67 -11.56
CA THR A 168 -2.50 -31.63 -10.09
C THR A 168 -3.42 -32.64 -9.42
N THR A 169 -2.98 -33.26 -8.33
CA THR A 169 -3.86 -34.09 -7.50
C THR A 169 -4.86 -33.22 -6.75
N ALA A 170 -6.15 -33.49 -6.88
CA ALA A 170 -7.17 -32.79 -6.09
C ALA A 170 -7.03 -33.14 -4.60
N PHE A 171 -6.96 -32.13 -3.74
CA PHE A 171 -6.87 -32.31 -2.30
C PHE A 171 -8.26 -32.27 -1.65
N PRO A 172 -8.48 -33.06 -0.57
CA PRO A 172 -9.70 -32.94 0.21
C PRO A 172 -9.88 -31.51 0.74
N LEU A 173 -11.11 -30.98 0.73
CA LEU A 173 -11.42 -29.63 1.20
C LEU A 173 -10.80 -29.33 2.58
N LYS A 174 -10.88 -30.29 3.51
CA LYS A 174 -10.29 -30.18 4.84
C LYS A 174 -8.78 -29.89 4.82
N ARG A 175 -8.03 -30.50 3.88
CA ARG A 175 -6.59 -30.26 3.71
C ARG A 175 -6.34 -28.88 3.12
N VAL A 176 -7.10 -28.49 2.11
CA VAL A 176 -7.00 -27.16 1.48
C VAL A 176 -7.26 -26.05 2.50
N ILE A 177 -8.35 -26.16 3.26
CA ILE A 177 -8.71 -25.18 4.30
C ILE A 177 -7.64 -25.12 5.40
N LYS A 178 -7.10 -26.27 5.84
CA LYS A 178 -5.99 -26.29 6.81
C LYS A 178 -4.81 -25.48 6.30
N SER A 179 -4.36 -25.76 5.08
CA SER A 179 -3.18 -25.13 4.50
C SER A 179 -3.35 -23.63 4.27
N ILE A 180 -4.52 -23.20 3.79
CA ILE A 180 -4.75 -21.80 3.41
C ILE A 180 -5.14 -20.91 4.58
N VAL A 181 -5.96 -21.41 5.51
CA VAL A 181 -6.52 -20.57 6.59
C VAL A 181 -5.80 -20.76 7.91
N TRP A 182 -5.37 -21.98 8.23
CA TRP A 182 -4.87 -22.34 9.55
C TRP A 182 -3.34 -22.45 9.64
N ASP A 183 -2.67 -22.77 8.53
CA ASP A 183 -1.22 -22.82 8.43
C ASP A 183 -0.62 -21.49 7.93
N THR A 184 0.71 -21.36 7.96
CA THR A 184 1.44 -20.13 7.62
C THR A 184 1.88 -20.04 6.15
N ILE A 185 1.23 -20.78 5.26
CA ILE A 185 1.49 -20.76 3.81
C ILE A 185 0.36 -20.09 3.01
N GLY A 186 -0.73 -19.73 3.68
CA GLY A 186 -1.84 -18.97 3.09
C GLY A 186 -2.05 -17.63 3.77
N ILE A 187 -3.28 -17.36 4.22
CA ILE A 187 -3.72 -16.06 4.77
C ILE A 187 -2.84 -15.61 5.94
N LEU A 188 -2.45 -16.53 6.82
CA LEU A 188 -1.61 -16.26 7.99
C LEU A 188 -0.10 -16.36 7.68
N GLY A 189 0.28 -16.30 6.41
CA GLY A 189 1.65 -16.48 5.94
C GLY A 189 2.55 -15.24 6.06
N THR A 190 3.60 -15.23 5.23
CA THR A 190 4.61 -14.17 5.24
C THR A 190 4.04 -12.81 4.84
N GLY A 191 3.13 -12.74 3.86
CA GLY A 191 2.49 -11.49 3.45
C GLY A 191 1.74 -10.78 4.57
N SER A 192 0.88 -11.48 5.31
CA SER A 192 0.21 -10.89 6.48
C SER A 192 1.17 -10.58 7.63
N GLY A 193 2.27 -11.34 7.75
CA GLY A 193 3.37 -11.02 8.66
C GLY A 193 4.01 -9.68 8.33
N VAL A 194 4.45 -9.50 7.08
CA VAL A 194 5.06 -8.25 6.59
C VAL A 194 4.09 -7.08 6.72
N SER A 195 2.80 -7.32 6.44
CA SER A 195 1.73 -6.33 6.60
C SER A 195 1.57 -5.87 8.05
N ALA A 196 1.48 -6.83 8.97
CA ALA A 196 1.28 -6.57 10.39
C ALA A 196 2.47 -5.89 11.08
N THR A 197 3.70 -6.11 10.59
CA THR A 197 4.92 -5.59 11.22
C THR A 197 5.47 -4.35 10.54
N TYR A 198 5.77 -4.43 9.24
CA TYR A 198 6.50 -3.37 8.53
C TYR A 198 5.54 -2.41 7.83
N ILE A 199 4.64 -2.93 6.99
CA ILE A 199 3.76 -2.09 6.16
C ILE A 199 2.93 -1.17 7.04
N PHE A 200 2.30 -1.72 8.08
CA PHE A 200 1.41 -0.93 8.91
C PHE A 200 2.12 0.27 9.57
N VAL A 201 3.28 0.04 10.19
CA VAL A 201 4.02 1.09 10.89
C VAL A 201 4.52 2.14 9.91
N PHE A 202 5.00 1.73 8.74
CA PHE A 202 5.44 2.65 7.69
C PHE A 202 4.30 3.46 7.09
N VAL A 203 3.17 2.85 6.78
CA VAL A 203 2.00 3.56 6.26
C VAL A 203 1.46 4.53 7.32
N LEU A 204 1.40 4.13 8.58
CA LEU A 204 0.99 5.02 9.68
C LEU A 204 1.93 6.22 9.82
N PHE A 205 3.25 5.98 9.79
CA PHE A 205 4.25 7.03 9.84
C PHE A 205 4.18 7.96 8.62
N GLY A 206 4.02 7.40 7.42
CA GLY A 206 3.88 8.17 6.19
C GLY A 206 2.60 9.01 6.17
N ALA A 207 1.49 8.47 6.69
CA ALA A 207 0.26 9.24 6.89
C ALA A 207 0.47 10.39 7.88
N PHE A 208 1.18 10.17 8.99
CA PHE A 208 1.53 11.24 9.94
C PHE A 208 2.38 12.34 9.27
N LEU A 209 3.43 11.97 8.53
CA LEU A 209 4.29 12.94 7.83
C LEU A 209 3.52 13.76 6.78
N LYS A 210 2.59 13.13 6.07
CA LYS A 210 1.75 13.83 5.08
C LYS A 210 0.97 14.99 5.69
N TYR A 211 0.48 14.85 6.92
CA TYR A 211 -0.34 15.88 7.59
C TYR A 211 0.45 16.79 8.54
N SER A 212 1.72 16.50 8.82
CA SER A 212 2.54 17.31 9.74
C SER A 212 3.19 18.54 9.09
N GLY A 213 2.90 18.82 7.81
CA GLY A 213 3.58 19.86 7.03
C GLY A 213 4.95 19.43 6.48
N PHE A 214 5.31 18.16 6.65
CA PHE A 214 6.61 17.62 6.24
C PHE A 214 6.88 17.78 4.74
N SER A 215 5.84 17.71 3.89
CA SER A 215 6.00 17.90 2.44
C SER A 215 6.57 19.27 2.06
N GLN A 216 6.14 20.32 2.76
CA GLN A 216 6.67 21.67 2.54
C GLN A 216 8.10 21.78 3.05
N PHE A 217 8.37 21.23 4.25
CA PHE A 217 9.71 21.15 4.82
C PHE A 217 10.72 20.44 3.89
N ILE A 218 10.33 19.33 3.26
CA ILE A 218 11.18 18.61 2.30
C ILE A 218 11.50 19.46 1.07
N ASN A 219 10.51 20.18 0.55
CA ASN A 219 10.71 21.08 -0.57
C ASN A 219 11.66 22.22 -0.18
N ASP A 220 11.49 22.82 1.00
CA ASP A 220 12.32 23.93 1.47
C ASP A 220 13.77 23.47 1.68
N ILE A 221 14.00 22.30 2.29
CA ILE A 221 15.37 21.72 2.38
C ILE A 221 15.97 21.53 0.99
N SER A 222 15.19 20.99 0.05
CA SER A 222 15.67 20.73 -1.31
C SER A 222 16.04 22.04 -2.02
N LEU A 223 15.23 23.09 -1.86
CA LEU A 223 15.51 24.43 -2.37
C LEU A 223 16.82 24.99 -1.78
N THR A 224 17.02 24.86 -0.48
CA THR A 224 18.22 25.36 0.20
C THR A 224 19.49 24.61 -0.20
N LEU A 225 19.40 23.28 -0.38
CA LEU A 225 20.56 22.45 -0.74
C LEU A 225 21.08 22.70 -2.16
N VAL A 226 20.18 22.79 -3.15
CA VAL A 226 20.58 22.77 -4.58
C VAL A 226 19.94 23.86 -5.43
N GLY A 227 19.04 24.67 -4.89
CA GLY A 227 18.28 25.68 -5.63
C GLY A 227 19.15 26.77 -6.27
N ARG A 228 20.30 27.09 -5.67
CA ARG A 228 21.27 28.07 -6.22
C ARG A 228 22.15 27.50 -7.33
N SER A 229 22.20 26.19 -7.48
CA SER A 229 23.06 25.57 -8.49
C SER A 229 22.42 25.65 -9.89
N PRO A 230 23.20 25.56 -10.98
CA PRO A 230 22.65 25.48 -12.34
C PRO A 230 21.68 24.30 -12.45
N GLY A 231 20.45 24.60 -12.90
CA GLY A 231 19.35 23.64 -12.93
C GLY A 231 18.69 23.38 -11.58
N GLY A 232 18.83 24.32 -10.63
CA GLY A 232 18.35 24.22 -9.25
C GLY A 232 16.93 23.66 -9.14
N PRO A 233 15.91 24.24 -9.79
CA PRO A 233 14.54 23.71 -9.76
C PRO A 233 14.37 22.26 -10.19
N ALA A 234 15.15 21.81 -11.18
CA ALA A 234 15.09 20.42 -11.63
C ALA A 234 15.75 19.47 -10.62
N LYS A 235 16.85 19.90 -9.99
CA LYS A 235 17.46 19.13 -8.89
C LYS A 235 16.56 19.08 -7.65
N VAL A 236 15.84 20.18 -7.37
CA VAL A 236 14.84 20.24 -6.31
C VAL A 236 13.74 19.22 -6.57
N SER A 237 13.22 19.15 -7.81
CA SER A 237 12.25 18.12 -8.22
C SER A 237 12.78 16.71 -7.92
N VAL A 238 14.02 16.41 -8.30
CA VAL A 238 14.62 15.09 -8.09
C VAL A 238 14.77 14.75 -6.60
N ILE A 239 15.31 15.66 -5.78
CA ILE A 239 15.54 15.42 -4.34
C ILE A 239 14.22 15.36 -3.58
N ALA A 240 13.32 16.31 -3.83
CA ALA A 240 12.01 16.34 -3.16
C ALA A 240 11.18 15.11 -3.52
N SER A 241 11.19 14.68 -4.79
CA SER A 241 10.52 13.44 -5.23
C SER A 241 11.15 12.21 -4.59
N ALA A 242 12.48 12.16 -4.46
CA ALA A 242 13.17 11.07 -3.78
C ALA A 242 12.69 10.97 -2.33
N MET A 243 12.76 12.08 -1.59
CA MET A 243 12.36 12.13 -0.18
C MET A 243 10.88 11.86 0.03
N MET A 244 10.00 12.38 -0.84
CA MET A 244 8.56 12.09 -0.78
C MET A 244 8.26 10.64 -1.15
N GLY A 245 8.98 10.09 -2.13
CA GLY A 245 8.86 8.70 -2.58
C GLY A 245 9.28 7.70 -1.50
N MET A 246 10.29 8.04 -0.71
CA MET A 246 10.68 7.28 0.49
C MET A 246 9.53 7.14 1.50
N ILE A 247 8.55 8.06 1.48
CA ILE A 247 7.46 8.12 2.46
C ILE A 247 6.20 7.42 1.93
N ASN A 248 5.78 7.73 0.71
CA ASN A 248 4.48 7.27 0.21
C ASN A 248 4.59 6.09 -0.77
N GLY A 249 5.77 5.79 -1.32
CA GLY A 249 5.98 4.69 -2.26
C GLY A 249 5.19 4.78 -3.57
N SER A 250 4.56 5.93 -3.87
CA SER A 250 3.60 6.10 -4.95
C SER A 250 4.03 7.23 -5.88
N ALA A 251 4.32 6.86 -7.13
CA ALA A 251 4.67 7.82 -8.18
C ALA A 251 3.55 8.84 -8.43
N ILE A 252 2.28 8.40 -8.41
CA ILE A 252 1.12 9.27 -8.65
C ILE A 252 0.98 10.27 -7.48
N ALA A 253 1.10 9.79 -6.24
CA ALA A 253 1.03 10.66 -5.07
C ALA A 253 2.18 11.67 -5.01
N ASN A 254 3.39 11.26 -5.40
CA ASN A 254 4.53 12.16 -5.56
C ASN A 254 4.23 13.28 -6.57
N VAL A 255 3.87 12.94 -7.81
CA VAL A 255 3.56 13.96 -8.83
C VAL A 255 2.43 14.89 -8.38
N ALA A 256 1.41 14.36 -7.72
CA ALA A 256 0.29 15.14 -7.18
C ALA A 256 0.69 16.08 -6.02
N THR A 257 1.83 15.85 -5.36
CA THR A 257 2.33 16.68 -4.27
C THR A 257 3.51 17.54 -4.74
N THR A 258 4.67 16.94 -5.00
CA THR A 258 5.89 17.65 -5.43
C THR A 258 5.72 18.29 -6.80
N GLY A 259 5.11 17.58 -7.75
CA GLY A 259 4.96 18.04 -9.14
C GLY A 259 4.16 19.33 -9.29
N THR A 260 3.20 19.56 -8.40
CA THR A 260 2.37 20.79 -8.41
C THR A 260 3.21 22.05 -8.15
N ILE A 261 4.34 21.91 -7.46
CA ILE A 261 5.27 23.00 -7.11
C ILE A 261 6.44 23.03 -8.10
N THR A 262 7.04 21.87 -8.36
CA THR A 262 8.30 21.75 -9.10
C THR A 262 8.14 21.98 -10.60
N ILE A 263 7.04 21.52 -11.22
CA ILE A 263 6.80 21.68 -12.66
C ILE A 263 6.64 23.17 -13.03
N PRO A 264 5.80 23.97 -12.35
CA PRO A 264 5.74 25.40 -12.60
C PRO A 264 7.08 26.10 -12.35
N LEU A 265 7.82 25.70 -11.32
CA LEU A 265 9.11 26.30 -10.99
C LEU A 265 10.15 26.06 -12.09
N MET A 266 10.29 24.83 -12.56
CA MET A 266 11.17 24.48 -13.69
C MET A 266 10.82 25.29 -14.96
N LYS A 267 9.52 25.41 -15.27
CA LYS A 267 9.05 26.20 -16.42
C LYS A 267 9.39 27.68 -16.29
N LYS A 268 9.23 28.28 -15.10
CA LYS A 268 9.59 29.69 -14.84
C LYS A 268 11.08 29.96 -15.05
N THR A 269 11.93 28.98 -14.75
CA THR A 269 13.38 29.07 -14.97
C THR A 269 13.83 28.77 -16.39
N GLY A 270 12.92 28.46 -17.33
CA GLY A 270 13.24 28.30 -18.75
C GLY A 270 13.29 26.86 -19.26
N TYR A 271 12.96 25.85 -18.44
CA TYR A 271 12.79 24.49 -18.96
C TYR A 271 11.55 24.38 -19.84
N LYS A 272 11.64 23.59 -20.91
CA LYS A 272 10.49 23.21 -21.74
C LYS A 272 9.46 22.44 -20.91
N LYS A 273 8.17 22.61 -21.25
CA LYS A 273 7.06 22.01 -20.50
C LYS A 273 7.15 20.48 -20.45
N GLU A 274 7.57 19.90 -21.57
CA GLU A 274 7.73 18.46 -21.77
C GLU A 274 8.87 17.91 -20.92
N PHE A 275 10.00 18.62 -20.86
CA PHE A 275 11.13 18.23 -20.03
C PHE A 275 10.80 18.34 -18.53
N ALA A 276 10.14 19.41 -18.11
CA ALA A 276 9.72 19.58 -16.72
C ALA A 276 8.77 18.45 -16.27
N GLY A 277 7.81 18.07 -17.11
CA GLY A 277 6.93 16.94 -16.84
C GLY A 277 7.68 15.60 -16.81
N ALA A 278 8.62 15.38 -17.73
CA ALA A 278 9.42 14.16 -17.78
C ALA A 278 10.31 14.00 -16.54
N VAL A 279 11.01 15.07 -16.10
CA VAL A 279 11.85 15.03 -14.90
C VAL A 279 11.03 14.63 -13.68
N GLU A 280 9.88 15.27 -13.48
CA GLU A 280 9.02 14.99 -12.32
C GLU A 280 8.45 13.55 -12.38
N ALA A 281 7.99 13.11 -13.55
CA ALA A 281 7.44 11.76 -13.72
C ALA A 281 8.50 10.67 -13.47
N VAL A 282 9.71 10.84 -13.98
CA VAL A 282 10.81 9.90 -13.80
C VAL A 282 11.30 9.93 -12.36
N ALA A 283 11.55 11.10 -11.78
CA ALA A 283 11.95 11.23 -10.38
C ALA A 283 10.93 10.61 -9.42
N SER A 284 9.63 10.83 -9.68
CA SER A 284 8.54 10.25 -8.88
C SER A 284 8.46 8.73 -8.99
N THR A 285 8.78 8.17 -10.17
CA THR A 285 8.80 6.72 -10.39
C THR A 285 9.88 6.04 -9.55
N GLY A 286 11.02 6.71 -9.33
CA GLY A 286 12.06 6.25 -8.41
C GLY A 286 11.54 5.89 -7.02
N GLY A 287 10.54 6.63 -6.53
CA GLY A 287 9.94 6.45 -5.21
C GLY A 287 9.41 5.04 -4.96
N GLN A 288 8.97 4.33 -6.01
CA GLN A 288 8.43 2.97 -5.89
C GLN A 288 9.44 1.93 -5.40
N PHE A 289 10.74 2.19 -5.49
CA PHE A 289 11.77 1.27 -5.00
C PHE A 289 12.76 1.96 -4.05
N THR A 290 12.51 3.21 -3.66
CA THR A 290 13.38 3.95 -2.75
C THR A 290 13.05 3.59 -1.30
N PRO A 291 13.99 3.00 -0.54
CA PRO A 291 13.83 2.77 0.91
C PRO A 291 13.52 4.05 1.69
N PRO A 292 12.84 4.02 2.86
CA PRO A 292 12.54 2.82 3.64
C PRO A 292 11.15 2.24 3.39
N ILE A 293 10.19 3.00 2.84
CA ILE A 293 8.80 2.51 2.68
C ILE A 293 8.64 1.79 1.35
N MET A 294 9.21 2.33 0.27
CA MET A 294 9.09 1.78 -1.09
C MET A 294 7.62 1.62 -1.53
N GLY A 295 7.40 1.23 -2.77
CA GLY A 295 6.07 0.85 -3.27
C GLY A 295 5.69 -0.57 -2.85
N ALA A 296 4.42 -0.93 -3.09
CA ALA A 296 3.85 -2.23 -2.71
C ALA A 296 4.68 -3.44 -3.19
N VAL A 297 5.35 -3.29 -4.34
CA VAL A 297 6.21 -4.30 -4.96
C VAL A 297 7.35 -4.77 -4.04
N GLY A 298 7.92 -3.88 -3.22
CA GLY A 298 9.00 -4.25 -2.28
C GLY A 298 8.52 -5.28 -1.25
N PHE A 299 7.29 -5.14 -0.77
CA PHE A 299 6.69 -6.09 0.17
C PHE A 299 6.34 -7.42 -0.49
N VAL A 300 5.80 -7.40 -1.72
CA VAL A 300 5.52 -8.60 -2.51
C VAL A 300 6.82 -9.38 -2.78
N MET A 301 7.92 -8.68 -3.05
CA MET A 301 9.23 -9.30 -3.27
C MET A 301 9.75 -9.99 -2.00
N ALA A 302 9.59 -9.36 -0.82
CA ALA A 302 9.97 -9.97 0.46
C ALA A 302 9.16 -11.25 0.74
N GLU A 303 7.87 -11.22 0.44
CA GLU A 303 6.98 -12.37 0.55
C GLU A 303 7.38 -13.50 -0.41
N PHE A 304 7.56 -13.20 -1.70
CA PHE A 304 7.90 -14.18 -2.73
C PHE A 304 9.25 -14.87 -2.47
N MET A 305 10.25 -14.11 -2.04
CA MET A 305 11.57 -14.65 -1.71
C MET A 305 11.64 -15.26 -0.30
N ALA A 306 10.58 -15.14 0.50
CA ALA A 306 10.54 -15.56 1.90
C ALA A 306 11.72 -14.99 2.74
N VAL A 307 12.11 -13.74 2.48
CA VAL A 307 13.15 -13.02 3.25
C VAL A 307 12.54 -11.85 4.00
N SER A 308 13.25 -11.32 5.00
CA SER A 308 12.78 -10.13 5.72
C SER A 308 12.71 -8.92 4.78
N TYR A 309 11.71 -8.05 4.99
CA TYR A 309 11.58 -6.79 4.26
C TYR A 309 12.86 -5.95 4.37
N THR A 310 13.49 -5.92 5.54
CA THR A 310 14.77 -5.23 5.78
C THR A 310 15.85 -5.66 4.79
N LYS A 311 15.93 -6.95 4.44
CA LYS A 311 16.91 -7.45 3.47
C LYS A 311 16.62 -6.90 2.05
N VAL A 312 15.35 -6.88 1.65
CA VAL A 312 14.93 -6.31 0.36
C VAL A 312 15.20 -4.81 0.31
N MET A 313 14.84 -4.11 1.38
CA MET A 313 15.06 -2.66 1.53
C MET A 313 16.55 -2.29 1.43
N MET A 314 17.41 -3.01 2.15
CA MET A 314 18.86 -2.76 2.09
C MET A 314 19.44 -3.06 0.70
N ALA A 315 18.94 -4.10 0.02
CA ALA A 315 19.34 -4.41 -1.35
C ALA A 315 18.90 -3.32 -2.36
N ALA A 316 17.76 -2.69 -2.13
CA ALA A 316 17.23 -1.62 -2.99
C ALA A 316 17.94 -0.26 -2.79
N ALA A 317 18.66 -0.05 -1.69
CA ALA A 317 19.31 1.22 -1.38
C ALA A 317 20.35 1.63 -2.43
N ILE A 318 21.21 0.70 -2.86
CA ILE A 318 22.26 1.00 -3.86
C ILE A 318 21.63 1.37 -5.21
N PRO A 319 20.70 0.58 -5.79
CA PRO A 319 19.98 0.96 -7.01
C PRO A 319 19.27 2.32 -6.89
N ALA A 320 18.63 2.60 -5.76
CA ALA A 320 17.94 3.87 -5.53
C ALA A 320 18.89 5.06 -5.55
N VAL A 321 20.03 4.97 -4.86
CA VAL A 321 21.05 6.03 -4.88
C VAL A 321 21.59 6.24 -6.29
N LEU A 322 21.97 5.18 -6.99
CA LEU A 322 22.48 5.28 -8.37
C LEU A 322 21.45 5.90 -9.31
N TYR A 323 20.17 5.55 -9.14
CA TYR A 323 19.08 6.12 -9.91
C TYR A 323 18.98 7.63 -9.73
N TYR A 324 18.87 8.14 -8.49
CA TYR A 324 18.76 9.58 -8.27
C TYR A 324 20.03 10.35 -8.57
N VAL A 325 21.21 9.76 -8.33
CA VAL A 325 22.48 10.38 -8.74
C VAL A 325 22.54 10.53 -10.26
N SER A 326 22.09 9.51 -11.00
CA SER A 326 22.02 9.60 -12.47
C SER A 326 21.05 10.69 -12.93
N LEU A 327 19.88 10.82 -12.28
CA LEU A 327 18.92 11.89 -12.58
C LEU A 327 19.48 13.27 -12.27
N LEU A 328 20.09 13.45 -11.10
CA LEU A 328 20.74 14.72 -10.71
C LEU A 328 21.82 15.12 -11.72
N TRP A 329 22.59 14.15 -12.21
CA TRP A 329 23.59 14.38 -13.24
C TRP A 329 22.95 14.79 -14.58
N SER A 330 21.93 14.06 -15.04
CA SER A 330 21.22 14.36 -16.28
C SER A 330 20.58 15.75 -16.28
N VAL A 331 19.87 16.12 -15.21
CA VAL A 331 19.24 17.46 -15.13
C VAL A 331 20.28 18.58 -15.01
N HIS A 332 21.42 18.30 -14.39
CA HIS A 332 22.51 19.28 -14.29
C HIS A 332 23.17 19.53 -15.66
N LEU A 333 23.48 18.48 -16.41
CA LEU A 333 24.07 18.61 -17.74
C LEU A 333 23.12 19.33 -18.70
N GLU A 334 21.82 19.01 -18.66
CA GLU A 334 20.84 19.69 -19.49
C GLU A 334 20.71 21.17 -19.11
N ALA A 335 20.75 21.50 -17.82
CA ALA A 335 20.77 22.90 -17.36
C ALA A 335 21.96 23.67 -17.92
N LYS A 336 23.16 23.06 -17.87
CA LYS A 336 24.38 23.67 -18.42
C LYS A 336 24.30 23.83 -19.94
N ARG A 337 23.75 22.85 -20.65
CA ARG A 337 23.53 22.91 -22.10
C ARG A 337 22.60 24.05 -22.50
N LEU A 338 21.57 24.30 -21.69
CA LEU A 338 20.59 25.38 -21.89
C LEU A 338 21.05 26.73 -21.34
N GLY A 339 22.20 26.79 -20.66
CA GLY A 339 22.70 28.03 -20.03
C GLY A 339 21.84 28.53 -18.85
N LEU A 340 21.09 27.64 -18.19
CA LEU A 340 20.20 28.02 -17.10
C LEU A 340 20.99 28.27 -15.80
N SER A 341 20.73 29.42 -15.18
CA SER A 341 21.24 29.76 -13.85
C SER A 341 20.39 29.14 -12.73
N GLY A 342 20.93 29.15 -11.51
CA GLY A 342 20.16 28.82 -10.32
C GLY A 342 19.22 29.94 -9.89
N MET A 343 18.40 29.69 -8.87
CA MET A 343 17.49 30.68 -8.32
C MET A 343 18.24 31.76 -7.53
N SER A 344 17.71 32.99 -7.52
CA SER A 344 18.24 34.06 -6.69
C SER A 344 18.07 33.75 -5.19
N PRO A 345 18.96 34.23 -4.32
CA PRO A 345 18.89 33.97 -2.87
C PRO A 345 17.55 34.36 -2.23
N GLU A 346 16.89 35.39 -2.77
CA GLU A 346 15.59 35.92 -2.29
C GLU A 346 14.42 34.97 -2.56
N ASN A 347 14.57 34.04 -3.51
CA ASN A 347 13.54 33.05 -3.88
C ASN A 347 13.78 31.69 -3.19
N ILE A 348 14.65 31.64 -2.19
CA ILE A 348 14.96 30.44 -1.40
C ILE A 348 14.54 30.72 0.05
N PRO A 349 13.81 29.80 0.71
CA PRO A 349 13.34 29.96 2.08
C PRO A 349 14.42 30.25 3.13
#